data_AF-A0A2V5YXR0-F1
#
_entry.id   AF-A0A2V5YXR0-F1
#
_cell.length_a   1.000
_cell.length_b   1.000
_cell.length_c   1.000
_cell.angle_alpha   90.00
_cell.angle_beta   90.00
_cell.angle_gamma   90.00
#
_symmetry.space_group_name_H-M   'P 1'
#
loop_
_entity.id
_entity.type
_entity.pdbx_description
1 polymer ?
#
loop_
_entity_poly.entity_id
_entity_poly.type
_entity_poly.pdbx_seq_one_letter_code
_entity_poly.pdbx_strand_id
1 'polypeptide(L)'
;NNDTANGVNALFSNTTGSANTADGLDALFSNTTGSFNTADGHTALRQNTTGEGNTATGFRALVRNTTGNGNIALGNNAGGNLTTGSNNIDIFDRGVAGEANTIRIGKQGTQRTTFIAGISGGTVTGTAVVVDSNGQLGVAPSSQRFKDAINPMAKASEAILALKPVTFRYKKDLDPAGIPQFGLVAEDVEKVNPDLVARDKQGKPYTVRYEAVNAMLLNEFLKEHKAFLEEQRTVEELKKQVAALTAGLQKTSAQLEASKPAPQVVSSTP
;
A
#
# COMPACT_ATOMS: atom_id res chain seq x y z
N ASN A 1 25.76 30.88 -30.56
CA ASN A 1 25.35 29.61 -29.93
C ASN A 1 26.48 29.18 -29.01
N ASN A 2 26.23 29.13 -27.70
CA ASN A 2 27.20 28.62 -26.72
C ASN A 2 26.99 27.12 -26.58
N ASP A 3 27.53 26.33 -27.53
CA ASP A 3 27.43 24.87 -27.49
C ASP A 3 28.81 24.24 -27.44
N THR A 4 28.91 23.08 -26.78
CA THR A 4 30.09 22.22 -26.82
C THR A 4 29.74 20.97 -27.61
N ALA A 5 30.48 20.69 -28.69
CA ALA A 5 30.28 19.52 -29.54
C ALA A 5 31.60 18.76 -29.73
N ASN A 6 31.69 17.56 -29.18
CA ASN A 6 32.83 16.65 -29.33
C ASN A 6 32.34 15.30 -29.85
N GLY A 7 32.94 14.80 -30.93
CA GLY A 7 32.52 13.57 -31.60
C GLY A 7 31.90 13.81 -32.98
N VAL A 8 31.92 12.76 -33.80
CA VAL A 8 31.42 12.82 -35.18
C VAL A 8 29.90 13.08 -35.16
N ASN A 9 29.47 14.07 -35.96
CA ASN A 9 28.10 14.56 -36.07
C ASN A 9 27.42 15.01 -34.76
N ALA A 10 28.20 15.31 -33.71
CA ALA A 10 27.64 15.93 -32.50
C ALA A 10 26.97 17.27 -32.87
N LEU A 11 25.72 17.49 -32.45
CA LEU A 11 24.91 18.69 -32.75
C LEU A 11 24.74 19.01 -34.26
N PHE A 12 24.87 18.02 -35.15
CA PHE A 12 24.88 18.26 -36.61
C PHE A 12 23.68 19.05 -37.16
N SER A 13 22.47 18.81 -36.65
CA SER A 13 21.25 19.47 -37.15
C SER A 13 20.86 20.73 -36.37
N ASN A 14 21.68 21.18 -35.41
CA ASN A 14 21.32 22.29 -34.52
C ASN A 14 21.17 23.61 -35.29
N THR A 15 19.97 24.20 -35.27
CA THR A 15 19.67 25.44 -35.99
C THR A 15 19.67 26.65 -35.05
N THR A 16 18.82 26.64 -34.02
CA THR A 16 18.66 27.76 -33.07
C THR A 16 18.83 27.36 -31.62
N GLY A 17 18.98 26.06 -31.32
CA GLY A 17 19.25 25.58 -29.96
C GLY A 17 20.57 26.16 -29.42
N SER A 18 20.63 26.38 -28.11
CA SER A 18 21.81 26.95 -27.45
C SER A 18 22.06 26.33 -26.07
N ALA A 19 23.26 26.52 -25.54
CA ALA A 19 23.67 25.99 -24.23
C ALA A 19 23.60 24.45 -24.16
N ASN A 20 23.90 23.77 -25.28
CA ASN A 20 23.95 22.32 -25.37
C ASN A 20 25.38 21.80 -25.20
N THR A 21 25.52 20.65 -24.53
CA THR A 21 26.78 19.88 -24.48
C THR A 21 26.53 18.52 -25.11
N ALA A 22 27.26 18.20 -26.17
CA ALA A 22 27.20 16.93 -26.89
C ALA A 22 28.60 16.32 -26.97
N ASP A 23 28.83 15.23 -26.24
CA ASP A 23 30.08 14.48 -26.25
C ASP A 23 29.80 13.03 -26.67
N GLY A 24 30.19 12.65 -27.88
CA GLY A 24 30.00 11.32 -28.44
C GLY A 24 29.53 11.32 -29.90
N LEU A 25 29.74 10.19 -30.58
CA LEU A 25 29.24 9.96 -31.94
C LEU A 25 27.71 10.13 -31.97
N ASP A 26 27.22 11.00 -32.86
CA ASP A 26 25.81 11.35 -33.07
C ASP A 26 25.08 11.84 -31.80
N ALA A 27 25.80 12.37 -30.80
CA ALA A 27 25.18 13.00 -29.63
C ALA A 27 24.39 14.25 -30.06
N LEU A 28 23.11 14.35 -29.67
CA LEU A 28 22.20 15.43 -30.09
C LEU A 28 22.11 15.66 -31.61
N PHE A 29 22.33 14.61 -32.42
CA PHE A 29 22.38 14.70 -33.89
C PHE A 29 21.20 15.45 -34.54
N SER A 30 19.97 15.16 -34.10
CA SER A 30 18.74 15.71 -34.69
C SER A 30 18.23 16.98 -34.02
N ASN A 31 18.98 17.54 -33.06
CA ASN A 31 18.53 18.72 -32.31
C ASN A 31 18.34 19.88 -33.28
N THR A 32 17.21 20.58 -33.25
CA THR A 32 16.95 21.73 -34.12
C THR A 32 16.88 23.00 -33.28
N THR A 33 15.89 23.11 -32.39
CA THR A 33 15.66 24.28 -31.55
C THR A 33 15.87 24.02 -30.05
N GLY A 34 16.03 22.76 -29.64
CA GLY A 34 16.18 22.38 -28.23
C GLY A 34 17.42 23.01 -27.58
N SER A 35 17.25 23.56 -26.38
CA SER A 35 18.30 24.22 -25.61
C SER A 35 18.55 23.54 -24.27
N PHE A 36 19.70 23.83 -23.66
CA PHE A 36 20.07 23.34 -22.32
C PHE A 36 20.15 21.82 -22.17
N ASN A 37 20.49 21.10 -23.25
CA ASN A 37 20.64 19.64 -23.20
C ASN A 37 22.10 19.23 -22.95
N THR A 38 22.31 18.22 -22.12
CA THR A 38 23.59 17.52 -21.94
C THR A 38 23.46 16.10 -22.45
N ALA A 39 24.25 15.73 -23.45
CA ALA A 39 24.30 14.41 -24.06
C ALA A 39 25.76 13.90 -24.03
N ASP A 40 26.05 12.98 -23.12
CA ASP A 40 27.36 12.34 -23.00
C ASP A 40 27.20 10.84 -23.31
N GLY A 41 27.74 10.41 -24.44
CA GLY A 41 27.74 9.03 -24.90
C GLY A 41 27.30 8.88 -26.36
N HIS A 42 27.75 7.79 -26.97
CA HIS A 42 27.38 7.44 -28.33
C HIS A 42 25.85 7.38 -28.48
N THR A 43 25.33 8.19 -29.39
CA THR A 43 23.91 8.36 -29.74
C THR A 43 23.01 8.81 -28.57
N ALA A 44 23.58 9.42 -27.53
CA ALA A 44 22.78 10.05 -26.47
C ALA A 44 21.95 11.21 -27.04
N LEU A 45 20.65 11.25 -26.70
CA LEU A 45 19.68 12.23 -27.23
C LEU A 45 19.65 12.37 -28.76
N ARG A 46 20.03 11.34 -29.52
CA ARG A 46 20.18 11.40 -30.99
C ARG A 46 18.95 11.95 -31.72
N GLN A 47 17.74 11.57 -31.29
CA GLN A 47 16.48 11.96 -31.94
C GLN A 47 15.83 13.21 -31.33
N ASN A 48 16.49 13.89 -30.38
CA ASN A 48 15.93 15.10 -29.78
C ASN A 48 15.78 16.16 -30.87
N THR A 49 14.63 16.79 -30.99
CA THR A 49 14.36 17.82 -32.01
C THR A 49 14.16 19.17 -31.36
N THR A 50 13.19 19.28 -30.45
CA THR A 50 12.83 20.51 -29.75
C THR A 50 12.86 20.36 -28.23
N GLY A 51 13.15 19.17 -27.70
CA GLY A 51 13.20 18.92 -26.26
C GLY A 51 14.30 19.75 -25.58
N GLU A 52 14.01 20.27 -24.39
CA GLU A 52 14.86 21.18 -23.64
C GLU A 52 15.22 20.64 -22.26
N GLY A 53 16.38 21.02 -21.74
CA GLY A 53 16.76 20.74 -20.36
C GLY A 53 16.97 19.25 -20.04
N ASN A 54 17.30 18.42 -21.02
CA ASN A 54 17.51 16.98 -20.81
C ASN A 54 18.97 16.69 -20.45
N THR A 55 19.21 15.74 -19.55
CA THR A 55 20.53 15.19 -19.24
C THR A 55 20.56 13.70 -19.59
N ALA A 56 21.39 13.29 -20.53
CA ALA A 56 21.54 11.92 -20.98
C ALA A 56 23.01 11.51 -20.94
N THR A 57 23.36 10.63 -20.00
CA THR A 57 24.72 10.11 -19.85
C THR A 57 24.72 8.60 -20.00
N GLY A 58 25.33 8.10 -21.08
CA GLY A 58 25.48 6.69 -21.40
C GLY A 58 25.15 6.36 -22.86
N PHE A 59 25.63 5.19 -23.32
CA PHE A 59 25.32 4.68 -24.66
C PHE A 59 23.80 4.60 -24.86
N ARG A 60 23.30 5.33 -25.86
CA ARG A 60 21.87 5.40 -26.22
C ARG A 60 20.94 5.92 -25.11
N ALA A 61 21.44 6.71 -24.16
CA ALA A 61 20.58 7.37 -23.18
C ALA A 61 19.63 8.38 -23.88
N LEU A 62 18.32 8.34 -23.57
CA LEU A 62 17.25 9.12 -24.21
C LEU A 62 17.29 9.13 -25.76
N VAL A 63 17.81 8.06 -26.38
CA VAL A 63 18.08 8.02 -27.83
C VAL A 63 16.84 8.31 -28.71
N ARG A 64 15.64 8.04 -28.19
CA ARG A 64 14.35 8.26 -28.88
C ARG A 64 13.57 9.49 -28.41
N ASN A 65 14.09 10.26 -27.45
CA ASN A 65 13.41 11.48 -27.04
C ASN A 65 13.36 12.45 -28.21
N THR A 66 12.22 13.07 -28.47
CA THR A 66 11.98 13.98 -29.60
C THR A 66 11.63 15.37 -29.11
N THR A 67 10.60 15.48 -28.26
CA THR A 67 10.09 16.76 -27.74
C THR A 67 9.97 16.80 -26.21
N GLY A 68 10.34 15.72 -25.52
CA GLY A 68 10.27 15.64 -24.07
C GLY A 68 11.29 16.57 -23.40
N ASN A 69 10.88 17.21 -22.31
CA ASN A 69 11.67 18.20 -21.59
C ASN A 69 12.06 17.70 -20.20
N GLY A 70 13.20 18.19 -19.68
CA GLY A 70 13.56 18.00 -18.27
C GLY A 70 13.76 16.54 -17.86
N ASN A 71 14.13 15.65 -18.78
CA ASN A 71 14.40 14.25 -18.45
C ASN A 71 15.86 14.04 -18.03
N ILE A 72 16.08 13.18 -17.04
CA ILE A 72 17.41 12.73 -16.62
C ILE A 72 17.51 11.23 -16.94
N ALA A 73 18.50 10.84 -17.73
CA ALA A 73 18.77 9.44 -18.04
C ALA A 73 20.24 9.11 -17.81
N LEU A 74 20.50 8.19 -16.89
CA LEU A 74 21.83 7.76 -16.51
C LEU A 74 22.01 6.25 -16.72
N GLY A 75 22.91 5.87 -17.62
CA GLY A 75 23.29 4.50 -17.91
C GLY A 75 22.98 4.03 -19.33
N ASN A 76 23.38 2.79 -19.63
CA ASN A 76 23.18 2.18 -20.95
C ASN A 76 21.69 2.04 -21.28
N ASN A 77 21.26 2.65 -22.39
CA ASN A 77 19.86 2.73 -22.83
C ASN A 77 18.89 3.32 -21.78
N ALA A 78 19.39 4.12 -20.83
CA ALA A 78 18.53 4.79 -19.86
C ALA A 78 17.51 5.70 -20.58
N GLY A 79 16.22 5.60 -20.25
CA GLY A 79 15.14 6.35 -20.92
C GLY A 79 15.02 6.09 -22.44
N GLY A 80 15.61 5.01 -22.96
CA GLY A 80 15.64 4.74 -24.40
C GLY A 80 14.28 4.51 -25.07
N ASN A 81 13.20 4.35 -24.29
CA ASN A 81 11.82 4.27 -24.78
C ASN A 81 11.07 5.59 -24.68
N LEU A 82 11.58 6.61 -23.97
CA LEU A 82 10.94 7.91 -23.89
C LEU A 82 10.97 8.60 -25.25
N THR A 83 9.83 9.20 -25.62
CA THR A 83 9.62 9.86 -26.92
C THR A 83 9.24 11.32 -26.77
N THR A 84 8.13 11.60 -26.08
CA THR A 84 7.60 12.97 -25.87
C THR A 84 7.37 13.31 -24.39
N GLY A 85 7.54 12.33 -23.52
CA GLY A 85 7.38 12.43 -22.08
C GLY A 85 8.38 13.38 -21.42
N SER A 86 7.95 14.09 -20.38
CA SER A 86 8.78 15.10 -19.71
C SER A 86 8.92 14.81 -18.21
N ASN A 87 9.95 15.38 -17.58
CA ASN A 87 10.22 15.31 -16.15
C ASN A 87 10.43 13.89 -15.60
N ASN A 88 11.03 13.00 -16.39
CA ASN A 88 11.35 11.64 -15.93
C ASN A 88 12.79 11.55 -15.42
N ILE A 89 13.04 10.62 -14.50
CA ILE A 89 14.38 10.25 -14.04
C ILE A 89 14.54 8.74 -14.24
N ASP A 90 15.33 8.34 -15.22
CA ASP A 90 15.63 6.95 -15.54
C ASP A 90 17.10 6.63 -15.23
N ILE A 91 17.36 5.78 -14.23
CA ILE A 91 18.71 5.33 -13.88
C ILE A 91 18.83 3.85 -14.18
N PHE A 92 19.50 3.48 -15.27
CA PHE A 92 19.55 2.12 -15.83
C PHE A 92 18.18 1.48 -16.14
N ASP A 93 17.09 2.26 -16.16
CA ASP A 93 15.78 1.85 -16.65
C ASP A 93 15.56 2.37 -18.07
N ARG A 94 14.86 1.63 -18.92
CA ARG A 94 14.58 2.04 -20.31
C ARG A 94 13.48 3.10 -20.42
N GLY A 95 12.74 3.36 -19.35
CA GLY A 95 11.55 4.22 -19.37
C GLY A 95 10.37 3.57 -20.10
N VAL A 96 9.22 4.22 -20.02
CA VAL A 96 7.99 3.84 -20.73
C VAL A 96 7.61 4.93 -21.74
N ALA A 97 7.25 4.56 -22.96
CA ALA A 97 6.93 5.53 -24.01
C ALA A 97 5.78 6.48 -23.58
N GLY A 98 5.98 7.78 -23.76
CA GLY A 98 5.02 8.83 -23.38
C GLY A 98 4.87 9.09 -21.88
N GLU A 99 5.58 8.37 -21.02
CA GLU A 99 5.53 8.56 -19.57
C GLU A 99 6.07 9.94 -19.17
N ALA A 100 5.49 10.54 -18.13
CA ALA A 100 5.93 11.81 -17.61
C ALA A 100 5.92 11.81 -16.08
N ASN A 101 6.73 12.68 -15.48
CA ASN A 101 6.80 12.89 -14.03
C ASN A 101 7.11 11.61 -13.22
N THR A 102 7.89 10.68 -13.79
CA THR A 102 8.15 9.37 -13.20
C THR A 102 9.62 9.15 -12.91
N ILE A 103 9.91 8.50 -11.79
CA ILE A 103 11.26 8.06 -11.42
C ILE A 103 11.32 6.54 -11.57
N ARG A 104 12.31 6.04 -12.32
CA ARG A 104 12.62 4.62 -12.45
C ARG A 104 14.10 4.37 -12.19
N ILE A 105 14.39 3.45 -11.28
CA ILE A 105 15.76 3.12 -10.87
C ILE A 105 15.97 1.62 -10.98
N GLY A 106 16.96 1.23 -11.77
CA GLY A 106 17.34 -0.15 -12.05
C GLY A 106 16.71 -0.71 -13.31
N LYS A 107 17.23 -1.85 -13.77
CA LYS A 107 16.75 -2.57 -14.94
C LYS A 107 15.72 -3.61 -14.52
N GLN A 108 14.49 -3.46 -15.01
CA GLN A 108 13.42 -4.42 -14.76
C GLN A 108 13.85 -5.86 -15.06
N GLY A 109 13.56 -6.77 -14.12
CA GLY A 109 13.89 -8.19 -14.22
C GLY A 109 15.34 -8.56 -13.84
N THR A 110 16.25 -7.59 -13.71
CA THR A 110 17.63 -7.82 -13.26
C THR A 110 17.79 -7.50 -11.79
N GLN A 111 17.48 -6.26 -11.38
CA GLN A 111 17.53 -5.86 -9.97
C GLN A 111 16.34 -6.49 -9.22
N ARG A 112 16.63 -7.22 -8.13
CA ARG A 112 15.64 -7.87 -7.26
C ARG A 112 15.70 -7.39 -5.81
N THR A 113 16.70 -6.59 -5.47
CA THR A 113 16.96 -6.07 -4.11
C THR A 113 17.37 -4.61 -4.21
N THR A 114 16.81 -3.76 -3.35
CA THR A 114 17.09 -2.32 -3.32
C THR A 114 17.67 -1.94 -1.97
N PHE A 115 18.87 -1.36 -1.96
CA PHE A 115 19.53 -0.82 -0.78
C PHE A 115 19.65 0.69 -0.91
N ILE A 116 19.05 1.43 0.02
CA ILE A 116 19.18 2.89 0.12
C ILE A 116 19.83 3.19 1.47
N ALA A 117 21.01 3.81 1.41
CA ALA A 117 21.76 4.18 2.60
C ALA A 117 20.96 5.14 3.49
N GLY A 118 21.10 5.00 4.81
CA GLY A 118 20.44 5.87 5.80
C GLY A 118 18.99 5.52 6.12
N ILE A 119 18.38 4.54 5.44
CA ILE A 119 17.02 4.07 5.80
C ILE A 119 17.09 3.14 7.02
N SER A 120 17.93 2.10 6.98
CA SER A 120 18.03 1.13 8.08
C SER A 120 18.66 1.75 9.33
N GLY A 121 17.99 1.64 10.46
CA GLY A 121 18.43 2.20 11.76
C GLY A 121 18.17 3.70 11.94
N GLY A 122 17.66 4.41 10.92
CA GLY A 122 17.25 5.80 11.03
C GLY A 122 15.92 5.93 11.75
N THR A 123 15.82 6.81 12.75
CA THR A 123 14.57 7.10 13.45
C THR A 123 13.80 8.21 12.75
N VAL A 124 12.51 7.98 12.50
CA VAL A 124 11.61 8.95 11.85
C VAL A 124 10.22 8.90 12.47
N THR A 125 9.47 9.99 12.35
CA THR A 125 8.02 10.02 12.57
C THR A 125 7.34 10.32 11.23
N GLY A 126 6.20 9.69 10.94
CA GLY A 126 5.54 9.88 9.66
C GLY A 126 4.51 8.80 9.32
N THR A 127 4.04 8.81 8.07
CA THR A 127 3.12 7.79 7.55
C THR A 127 3.89 6.64 6.91
N ALA A 128 3.39 5.41 7.06
CA ALA A 128 3.97 4.24 6.42
C ALA A 128 3.89 4.34 4.89
N VAL A 129 5.01 4.05 4.23
CA VAL A 129 5.07 3.94 2.76
C VAL A 129 4.58 2.55 2.36
N VAL A 130 3.73 2.51 1.34
CA VAL A 130 3.21 1.29 0.72
C VAL A 130 3.72 1.13 -0.71
N VAL A 131 3.67 -0.08 -1.24
CA VAL A 131 3.94 -0.41 -2.64
C VAL A 131 2.65 -0.95 -3.27
N ASP A 132 2.19 -0.34 -4.36
CA ASP A 132 1.02 -0.84 -5.08
C ASP A 132 1.36 -2.04 -6.01
N SER A 133 0.37 -2.58 -6.71
CA SER A 133 0.57 -3.72 -7.64
C SER A 133 1.43 -3.37 -8.87
N ASN A 134 1.59 -2.08 -9.19
CA ASN A 134 2.44 -1.61 -10.28
C ASN A 134 3.89 -1.37 -9.83
N GLY A 135 4.17 -1.50 -8.53
CA GLY A 135 5.47 -1.20 -7.93
C GLY A 135 5.66 0.28 -7.59
N GLN A 136 4.59 1.07 -7.56
CA GLN A 136 4.62 2.48 -7.17
C GLN A 136 4.70 2.60 -5.65
N LEU A 137 5.69 3.37 -5.17
CA LEU A 137 5.78 3.78 -3.77
C LEU A 137 4.83 4.94 -3.51
N GLY A 138 4.13 4.91 -2.37
CA GLY A 138 3.25 6.00 -1.97
C GLY A 138 2.72 5.84 -0.56
N VAL A 139 1.67 6.60 -0.25
CA VAL A 139 0.93 6.53 1.02
C VAL A 139 -0.53 6.33 0.69
N ALA A 140 -1.21 5.41 1.37
CA ALA A 140 -2.63 5.16 1.17
C ALA A 140 -3.46 6.36 1.68
N PRO A 141 -4.21 7.06 0.81
CA PRO A 141 -5.04 8.19 1.23
C PRO A 141 -6.28 7.73 1.99
N SER A 142 -6.70 8.48 3.01
CA SER A 142 -7.92 8.16 3.79
C SER A 142 -8.91 9.32 3.94
N SER A 143 -8.60 10.50 3.40
CA SER A 143 -9.53 11.64 3.40
C SER A 143 -10.76 11.36 2.55
N GLN A 144 -11.92 11.89 2.97
CA GLN A 144 -13.18 11.80 2.23
C GLN A 144 -13.06 12.32 0.79
N ARG A 145 -12.20 13.31 0.52
CA ARG A 145 -11.93 13.82 -0.85
C ARG A 145 -11.49 12.73 -1.84
N PHE A 146 -10.87 11.66 -1.34
CA PHE A 146 -10.35 10.57 -2.16
C PHE A 146 -11.24 9.32 -2.09
N LYS A 147 -12.47 9.44 -1.59
CA LYS A 147 -13.38 8.32 -1.35
C LYS A 147 -14.77 8.64 -1.89
N ASP A 148 -15.30 7.71 -2.66
CA ASP A 148 -16.69 7.71 -3.12
C ASP A 148 -17.47 6.54 -2.50
N ALA A 149 -18.80 6.56 -2.57
CA ALA A 149 -19.69 5.48 -2.12
C ALA A 149 -19.42 4.97 -0.68
N ILE A 150 -19.20 5.89 0.26
CA ILE A 150 -18.91 5.56 1.66
C ILE A 150 -20.17 5.02 2.35
N ASN A 151 -20.18 3.73 2.68
CA ASN A 151 -21.28 3.04 3.35
C ASN A 151 -20.79 2.26 4.59
N PRO A 152 -21.65 1.99 5.58
CA PRO A 152 -21.32 1.07 6.68
C PRO A 152 -20.96 -0.33 6.16
N MET A 153 -19.99 -1.01 6.80
CA MET A 153 -19.53 -2.33 6.36
C MET A 153 -20.58 -3.45 6.52
N ALA A 154 -21.58 -3.27 7.39
CA ALA A 154 -22.65 -4.24 7.65
C ALA A 154 -22.10 -5.68 7.76
N LYS A 155 -22.57 -6.62 6.94
CA LYS A 155 -22.11 -8.03 6.95
C LYS A 155 -20.80 -8.27 6.20
N ALA A 156 -20.28 -7.29 5.46
CA ALA A 156 -19.06 -7.48 4.67
C ALA A 156 -17.86 -7.85 5.54
N SER A 157 -17.77 -7.29 6.75
CA SER A 157 -16.72 -7.57 7.72
C SER A 157 -16.79 -8.95 8.38
N GLU A 158 -17.93 -9.65 8.34
CA GLU A 158 -18.10 -10.97 8.97
C GLU A 158 -17.25 -12.06 8.31
N ALA A 159 -16.80 -11.84 7.07
CA ALA A 159 -15.88 -12.74 6.38
C ALA A 159 -14.59 -13.00 7.18
N ILE A 160 -14.14 -12.04 8.01
CA ILE A 160 -12.92 -12.22 8.81
C ILE A 160 -13.07 -13.28 9.90
N LEU A 161 -14.30 -13.58 10.33
CA LEU A 161 -14.58 -14.56 11.39
C LEU A 161 -14.28 -16.00 10.94
N ALA A 162 -14.23 -16.24 9.63
CA ALA A 162 -13.86 -17.53 9.04
C ALA A 162 -12.34 -17.65 8.76
N LEU A 163 -11.56 -16.59 8.98
CA LEU A 163 -10.11 -16.63 8.79
C LEU A 163 -9.44 -17.42 9.90
N LYS A 164 -8.33 -18.09 9.56
CA LYS A 164 -7.58 -18.96 10.48
C LYS A 164 -6.17 -18.41 10.67
N PRO A 165 -5.89 -17.70 11.77
CA PRO A 165 -4.54 -17.28 12.12
C PRO A 165 -3.60 -18.47 12.27
N VAL A 166 -2.36 -18.31 11.82
CA VAL A 166 -1.31 -19.33 11.88
C VAL A 166 -0.02 -18.77 12.46
N THR A 167 0.81 -19.67 12.98
CA THR A 167 2.22 -19.41 13.22
C THR A 167 3.02 -20.01 12.07
N PHE A 168 4.05 -19.30 11.61
CA PHE A 168 4.90 -19.79 10.51
C PHE A 168 6.33 -19.27 10.65
N ARG A 169 7.22 -19.78 9.80
CA ARG A 169 8.56 -19.24 9.59
C ARG A 169 8.74 -19.02 8.11
N TYR A 170 9.40 -17.93 7.73
CA TYR A 170 9.80 -17.78 6.33
C TYR A 170 10.83 -18.86 5.95
N LYS A 171 10.93 -19.14 4.65
CA LYS A 171 11.96 -20.04 4.13
C LYS A 171 13.35 -19.45 4.40
N LYS A 172 14.36 -20.32 4.58
CA LYS A 172 15.72 -19.93 5.00
C LYS A 172 16.43 -18.95 4.06
N ASP A 173 16.06 -18.94 2.79
CA ASP A 173 16.56 -18.00 1.79
C ASP A 173 16.04 -16.58 1.99
N LEU A 174 14.88 -16.42 2.62
CA LEU A 174 14.28 -15.11 2.94
C LEU A 174 14.60 -14.67 4.38
N ASP A 175 14.58 -15.61 5.33
CA ASP A 175 14.94 -15.37 6.72
C ASP A 175 15.88 -16.49 7.22
N PRO A 176 17.20 -16.28 7.11
CA PRO A 176 18.18 -17.24 7.61
C PRO A 176 18.07 -17.50 9.12
N ALA A 177 17.55 -16.55 9.90
CA ALA A 177 17.39 -16.67 11.35
C ALA A 177 16.17 -17.50 11.74
N GLY A 178 15.21 -17.70 10.82
CA GLY A 178 14.03 -18.55 11.02
C GLY A 178 13.14 -18.07 12.17
N ILE A 179 12.97 -16.77 12.29
CA ILE A 179 12.23 -16.13 13.38
C ILE A 179 10.74 -16.51 13.24
N PRO A 180 10.10 -17.05 14.28
CA PRO A 180 8.66 -17.32 14.26
C PRO A 180 7.84 -16.06 13.99
N GLN A 181 6.87 -16.18 13.10
CA GLN A 181 5.94 -15.15 12.68
C GLN A 181 4.50 -15.57 12.97
N PHE A 182 3.61 -14.58 13.01
CA PHE A 182 2.17 -14.75 13.17
C PHE A 182 1.46 -14.08 11.99
N GLY A 183 0.42 -14.70 11.47
CA GLY A 183 -0.33 -14.09 10.38
C GLY A 183 -1.34 -15.04 9.74
N LEU A 184 -1.56 -14.82 8.45
CA LEU A 184 -2.49 -15.54 7.60
C LEU A 184 -1.78 -16.03 6.34
N VAL A 185 -2.27 -17.13 5.76
CA VAL A 185 -1.81 -17.67 4.47
C VAL A 185 -2.68 -17.07 3.37
N ALA A 186 -2.08 -16.40 2.38
CA ALA A 186 -2.81 -15.66 1.35
C ALA A 186 -3.79 -16.55 0.56
N GLU A 187 -3.39 -17.78 0.25
CA GLU A 187 -4.20 -18.76 -0.46
C GLU A 187 -5.42 -19.23 0.37
N ASP A 188 -5.31 -19.29 1.69
CA ASP A 188 -6.44 -19.64 2.55
C ASP A 188 -7.39 -18.46 2.76
N VAL A 189 -6.84 -17.24 2.84
CA VAL A 189 -7.65 -16.01 2.85
C VAL A 189 -8.43 -15.87 1.54
N GLU A 190 -7.80 -16.15 0.39
CA GLU A 190 -8.44 -16.04 -0.93
C GLU A 190 -9.70 -16.92 -1.04
N LYS A 191 -9.68 -18.12 -0.46
CA LYS A 191 -10.85 -19.04 -0.43
C LYS A 191 -12.02 -18.49 0.38
N VAL A 192 -11.74 -17.66 1.39
CA VAL A 192 -12.76 -17.04 2.26
C VAL A 192 -13.24 -15.73 1.66
N ASN A 193 -12.32 -14.85 1.27
CA ASN A 193 -12.60 -13.58 0.63
C ASN A 193 -11.44 -13.16 -0.29
N PRO A 194 -11.61 -13.25 -1.63
CA PRO A 194 -10.56 -12.94 -2.60
C PRO A 194 -10.19 -11.45 -2.67
N ASP A 195 -11.02 -10.55 -2.15
CA ASP A 195 -10.77 -9.09 -2.15
C ASP A 195 -9.76 -8.67 -1.07
N LEU A 196 -9.48 -9.57 -0.12
CA LEU A 196 -8.48 -9.39 0.93
C LEU A 196 -7.07 -9.83 0.51
N VAL A 197 -6.86 -10.21 -0.76
CA VAL A 197 -5.60 -10.74 -1.26
C VAL A 197 -5.12 -9.93 -2.46
N ALA A 198 -3.90 -9.42 -2.38
CA ALA A 198 -3.18 -8.86 -3.52
C ALA A 198 -2.43 -9.97 -4.26
N ARG A 199 -2.38 -9.85 -5.59
CA ARG A 199 -1.80 -10.84 -6.50
C ARG A 199 -0.50 -10.36 -7.12
N ASP A 200 0.37 -11.29 -7.46
CA ASP A 200 1.60 -11.01 -8.20
C ASP A 200 1.33 -10.71 -9.68
N LYS A 201 2.39 -10.44 -10.46
CA LYS A 201 2.30 -10.16 -11.89
C LYS A 201 1.77 -11.35 -12.71
N GLN A 202 1.76 -12.55 -12.14
CA GLN A 202 1.25 -13.77 -12.75
C GLN A 202 -0.18 -14.09 -12.31
N GLY A 203 -0.79 -13.24 -11.47
CA GLY A 203 -2.14 -13.40 -10.95
C GLY A 203 -2.25 -14.38 -9.78
N LYS A 204 -1.14 -14.79 -9.17
CA LYS A 204 -1.15 -15.69 -8.01
C LYS A 204 -1.31 -14.91 -6.70
N PRO A 205 -1.99 -15.46 -5.68
CA PRO A 205 -1.99 -14.90 -4.33
C PRO A 205 -0.57 -14.59 -3.88
N TYR A 206 -0.35 -13.34 -3.44
CA TYR A 206 0.99 -12.88 -3.07
C TYR A 206 1.07 -12.36 -1.65
N THR A 207 0.12 -11.50 -1.25
CA THR A 207 0.08 -10.97 0.12
C THR A 207 -1.34 -10.68 0.57
N VAL A 208 -1.58 -10.81 1.87
CA VAL A 208 -2.84 -10.43 2.50
C VAL A 208 -2.88 -8.92 2.71
N ARG A 209 -4.02 -8.32 2.41
CA ARG A 209 -4.33 -6.90 2.66
C ARG A 209 -4.66 -6.69 4.13
N TYR A 210 -3.64 -6.78 4.98
CA TYR A 210 -3.81 -6.65 6.44
C TYR A 210 -4.44 -5.31 6.85
N GLU A 211 -4.29 -4.24 6.06
CA GLU A 211 -4.97 -2.97 6.29
C GLU A 211 -6.49 -3.09 6.22
N ALA A 212 -7.00 -3.90 5.28
CA ALA A 212 -8.43 -4.16 5.14
C ALA A 212 -8.92 -5.07 6.27
N VAL A 213 -8.16 -6.11 6.61
CA VAL A 213 -8.46 -7.01 7.73
C VAL A 213 -8.58 -6.23 9.04
N ASN A 214 -7.64 -5.32 9.32
CA ASN A 214 -7.67 -4.50 10.53
C ASN A 214 -8.89 -3.58 10.60
N ALA A 215 -9.29 -2.99 9.47
CA ALA A 215 -10.49 -2.15 9.41
C ALA A 215 -11.78 -2.96 9.64
N MET A 216 -11.85 -4.18 9.09
CA MET A 216 -12.99 -5.09 9.31
C MET A 216 -13.02 -5.59 10.76
N LEU A 217 -11.86 -5.90 11.35
CA LEU A 217 -11.74 -6.30 12.76
C LEU A 217 -12.28 -5.22 13.69
N LEU A 218 -11.96 -3.94 13.41
CA LEU A 218 -12.53 -2.83 14.16
C LEU A 218 -14.06 -2.82 14.10
N ASN A 219 -14.65 -3.08 12.93
CA ASN A 219 -16.11 -3.11 12.79
C ASN A 219 -16.75 -4.26 13.57
N GLU A 220 -16.19 -5.47 13.49
CA GLU A 220 -16.70 -6.62 14.26
C GLU A 220 -16.53 -6.43 15.77
N PHE A 221 -15.37 -5.91 16.21
CA PHE A 221 -15.16 -5.56 17.61
C PHE A 221 -16.21 -4.57 18.13
N LEU A 222 -16.51 -3.53 17.34
CA LEU A 222 -17.53 -2.54 17.72
C LEU A 222 -18.95 -3.13 17.74
N LYS A 223 -19.26 -4.11 16.89
CA LYS A 223 -20.54 -4.83 16.93
C LYS A 223 -20.64 -5.67 18.19
N GLU A 224 -19.64 -6.50 18.47
CA GLU A 224 -19.61 -7.38 19.66
C GLU A 224 -19.66 -6.56 20.94
N HIS A 225 -18.91 -5.45 21.01
CA HIS A 225 -18.93 -4.55 22.16
C HIS A 225 -20.32 -3.96 22.42
N LYS A 226 -21.05 -3.57 21.37
CA LYS A 226 -22.44 -3.09 21.51
C LYS A 226 -23.38 -4.19 22.00
N ALA A 227 -23.31 -5.38 21.39
CA ALA A 227 -24.12 -6.53 21.80
C ALA A 227 -23.87 -6.90 23.27
N PHE A 228 -22.60 -6.88 23.71
CA PHE A 228 -22.23 -7.12 25.10
C PHE A 228 -22.85 -6.11 26.07
N LEU A 229 -22.85 -4.81 25.72
CA LEU A 229 -23.48 -3.77 26.56
C LEU A 229 -25.00 -3.95 26.65
N GLU A 230 -25.66 -4.36 25.57
CA GLU A 230 -27.09 -4.67 25.57
C GLU A 230 -27.39 -5.88 26.45
N GLU A 231 -26.60 -6.95 26.34
CA GLU A 231 -26.73 -8.13 27.20
C GLU A 231 -26.55 -7.76 28.67
N GLN A 232 -25.54 -6.96 29.03
CA GLN A 232 -25.36 -6.50 30.41
C GLN A 232 -26.58 -5.76 30.96
N ARG A 233 -27.23 -4.90 30.17
CA ARG A 233 -28.48 -4.23 30.58
C ARG A 233 -29.60 -5.21 30.83
N THR A 234 -29.76 -6.22 29.97
CA THR A 234 -30.79 -7.26 30.18
C THR A 234 -30.52 -8.08 31.43
N VAL A 235 -29.25 -8.40 31.72
CA VAL A 235 -28.85 -9.13 32.93
C VAL A 235 -29.13 -8.29 34.18
N GLU A 236 -28.89 -6.98 34.14
CA GLU A 236 -29.23 -6.08 35.25
C GLU A 236 -30.75 -6.02 35.50
N GLU A 237 -31.55 -5.97 34.45
CA GLU A 237 -33.01 -5.96 34.57
C GLU A 237 -33.54 -7.30 35.10
N LEU A 238 -33.03 -8.42 34.59
CA LEU A 238 -33.36 -9.75 35.11
C LEU A 238 -32.98 -9.88 36.59
N LYS A 239 -31.82 -9.35 37.01
CA LYS A 239 -31.43 -9.33 38.43
C LYS A 239 -32.44 -8.56 39.28
N LYS A 240 -32.96 -7.42 38.81
CA LYS A 240 -34.01 -6.66 39.53
C LYS A 240 -35.31 -7.45 39.62
N GLN A 241 -35.73 -8.09 38.53
CA GLN A 241 -36.96 -8.90 38.51
C GLN A 241 -36.86 -10.12 39.44
N VAL A 242 -35.72 -10.82 39.45
CA VAL A 242 -35.46 -11.93 40.38
C VAL A 242 -35.49 -11.46 41.83
N ALA A 243 -34.89 -10.31 42.13
CA ALA A 243 -34.95 -9.73 43.48
C ALA A 243 -36.39 -9.41 43.91
N ALA A 244 -37.18 -8.80 43.02
CA ALA A 244 -38.59 -8.49 43.27
C ALA A 244 -39.44 -9.76 43.49
N LEU A 245 -39.26 -10.79 42.66
CA LEU A 245 -39.96 -12.07 42.79
C LEU A 245 -39.59 -12.79 44.09
N THR A 246 -38.31 -12.79 44.46
CA THR A 246 -37.82 -13.39 45.71
C THR A 246 -38.45 -12.70 46.93
N ALA A 247 -38.51 -11.37 46.94
CA ALA A 247 -39.18 -10.61 48.00
C ALA A 247 -40.69 -10.91 48.06
N GLY A 248 -41.34 -11.04 46.90
CA GLY A 248 -42.75 -11.45 46.80
C GLY A 248 -43.00 -12.84 47.40
N LEU A 249 -42.17 -13.82 47.04
CA LEU A 249 -42.24 -15.20 47.56
C LEU A 249 -42.07 -15.26 49.08
N GLN A 250 -41.11 -14.51 49.63
CA GLN A 250 -40.93 -14.40 51.07
C GLN A 250 -42.17 -13.83 51.76
N LYS A 251 -42.77 -12.79 51.17
CA LYS A 251 -44.00 -12.18 51.70
C LYS A 251 -45.18 -13.15 51.68
N THR A 252 -45.39 -13.87 50.58
CA THR A 252 -46.45 -14.89 50.49
C THR A 252 -46.21 -16.04 51.46
N SER A 253 -44.96 -16.48 51.63
CA SER A 253 -44.62 -17.52 52.60
C SER A 253 -44.91 -17.08 54.04
N ALA A 254 -44.57 -15.83 54.38
CA ALA A 254 -44.86 -15.27 55.70
C ALA A 254 -46.38 -15.18 55.95
N GLN A 255 -47.17 -14.79 54.94
CA GLN A 255 -48.63 -14.77 55.02
C GLN A 255 -49.21 -16.18 55.21
N LEU A 256 -48.67 -17.19 54.51
CA LEU A 256 -49.11 -18.57 54.62
C LEU A 256 -48.84 -19.14 56.02
N GLU A 257 -47.64 -18.91 56.56
CA GLU A 257 -47.29 -19.32 57.93
C GLU A 257 -48.19 -18.64 58.98
N ALA A 258 -48.52 -17.35 58.81
CA ALA A 258 -49.46 -16.65 59.69
C ALA A 258 -50.91 -17.17 59.58
N SER A 259 -51.27 -17.87 58.51
CA SER A 259 -52.61 -18.42 58.28
C SER A 259 -52.79 -19.87 58.76
N LYS A 260 -51.73 -20.52 59.28
CA LYS A 260 -51.86 -21.88 59.84
C LYS A 260 -52.67 -21.86 61.15
N PRO A 261 -53.63 -22.78 61.36
CA PRO A 261 -54.39 -22.84 62.60
C PRO A 261 -53.49 -23.20 63.79
N ALA A 262 -53.75 -22.62 64.97
CA ALA A 262 -53.02 -22.94 66.19
C ALA A 262 -53.16 -24.43 66.56
N PRO A 263 -52.13 -25.09 67.12
CA PRO A 263 -52.21 -26.50 67.50
C PRO A 263 -53.34 -26.69 68.53
N GLN A 264 -54.31 -27.57 68.24
CA GLN A 264 -55.32 -27.97 69.22
C GLN A 264 -54.63 -28.77 70.33
N VAL A 265 -54.41 -28.14 71.48
CA VAL A 265 -53.99 -28.82 72.69
C VAL A 265 -55.24 -29.43 73.33
N VAL A 266 -55.39 -30.75 73.25
CA VAL A 266 -56.43 -31.47 73.97
C VAL A 266 -56.06 -31.46 75.45
N SER A 267 -56.73 -30.64 76.25
CA SER A 267 -56.59 -30.66 77.70
C SER A 267 -57.38 -31.84 78.27
N SER A 268 -56.70 -32.93 78.61
CA SER A 268 -57.23 -33.92 79.55
C SER A 268 -56.94 -33.43 80.97
N THR A 269 -57.96 -32.88 81.64
CA THR A 269 -57.95 -32.57 83.09
C THR A 269 -58.34 -33.81 83.91
N PRO A 270 -57.98 -33.84 85.21
CA PRO A 270 -57.34 -34.97 85.90
C PRO A 270 -58.28 -36.09 86.37
#